data_AF-A0A7S3JRW4-F1
#
_entry.id   AF-A0A7S3JRW4-F1
#
_cell.length_a   1.000
_cell.length_b   1.000
_cell.length_c   1.000
_cell.angle_alpha   90.00
_cell.angle_beta   90.00
_cell.angle_gamma   90.00
#
_symmetry.space_group_name_H-M   'P 1'
#
loop_
_entity.id
_entity.type
_entity.pdbx_description
1 polymer ?
#
loop_
_entity_poly.entity_id
_entity_poly.type
_entity_poly.pdbx_seq_one_letter_code
_entity_poly.pdbx_strand_id
1 'polypeptide(L)'
;MSEFSSSGDDPSAVRQGTLLKLPRGKPSIFRSSSPWQERDFVLDIGKGTLSYYQKGQAGIRKGFKGELRLAGGLIKACGEPVSGQKYVFELNECVDEDGGIQPLKLAAATQGEMEAWIVSIRATMKKHGAAAMKHSRPLGAMMEAQEEKKNLMQGANPNALSRGQNQDIDEQMRQQHAQKIDAEEVYAMQNQTMNAVGRIKAQLDDTQQLAATTGETLDQQGEQLDAINDDLDKLNTNVDRADKNFNQLEKWRIFGGHSKKRGAKAAKQEREKVEKQNAKFEAQREAKTTNFDDRSGGGKSSKIAHRNVTSGLQGRDDEEQATLDTIARNDDQINAGLDDIDSMLDSLGDAARSLGDKTRAHNEKINLMTQNMDDASSGVAKINERASYNVRYLS
;
A
#
# COMPACT_ATOMS: atom_id res chain seq x y z
N MET A 1 -20.10 28.54 1.16
CA MET A 1 -20.69 27.36 1.83
C MET A 1 -21.86 26.92 0.99
N SER A 2 -21.66 25.88 0.18
CA SER A 2 -22.68 25.27 -0.68
C SER A 2 -23.30 24.11 0.11
N GLU A 3 -24.57 24.22 0.47
CA GLU A 3 -25.29 23.16 1.19
C GLU A 3 -25.47 21.95 0.28
N PHE A 4 -24.87 20.82 0.66
CA PHE A 4 -25.04 19.54 0.00
C PHE A 4 -26.34 18.90 0.50
N SER A 5 -27.43 19.12 -0.23
CA SER A 5 -28.71 18.43 0.02
C SER A 5 -28.58 16.96 -0.37
N SER A 6 -28.55 16.08 0.63
CA SER A 6 -28.61 14.62 0.47
C SER A 6 -30.04 14.19 0.09
N SER A 7 -30.41 14.34 -1.18
CA SER A 7 -31.64 13.78 -1.75
C SER A 7 -31.48 12.28 -2.03
N GLY A 8 -32.47 11.49 -1.63
CA GLY A 8 -32.47 10.02 -1.66
C GLY A 8 -32.20 9.38 -3.03
N ASP A 9 -31.97 8.07 -2.97
CA ASP A 9 -31.48 7.13 -4.00
C ASP A 9 -32.25 7.15 -5.33
N ASP A 10 -32.17 8.24 -6.08
CA ASP A 10 -32.61 8.28 -7.47
C ASP A 10 -31.52 7.63 -8.34
N PRO A 11 -31.80 6.50 -9.04
CA PRO A 11 -30.82 5.81 -9.87
C PRO A 11 -30.35 6.64 -11.09
N SER A 12 -30.94 7.83 -11.30
CA SER A 12 -30.52 8.84 -12.27
C SER A 12 -29.58 9.91 -11.68
N ALA A 13 -29.16 9.78 -10.42
CA ALA A 13 -28.33 10.76 -9.74
C ALA A 13 -27.04 11.05 -10.53
N VAL A 14 -26.90 12.31 -10.94
CA VAL A 14 -25.67 12.84 -11.53
C VAL A 14 -24.91 13.55 -10.43
N ARG A 15 -23.67 13.12 -10.15
CA ARG A 15 -22.79 13.84 -9.22
C ARG A 15 -21.95 14.83 -10.00
N GLN A 16 -21.98 16.09 -9.59
CA GLN A 16 -21.19 17.17 -10.20
C GLN A 16 -20.35 17.86 -9.15
N GLY A 17 -19.17 18.34 -9.55
CA GLY A 17 -18.29 19.12 -8.68
C GLY A 17 -16.96 19.41 -9.34
N THR A 18 -16.16 20.27 -8.72
CA THR A 18 -14.88 20.70 -9.26
C THR A 18 -13.76 19.92 -8.59
N LEU A 19 -12.87 19.34 -9.40
CA LEU A 19 -11.67 18.64 -8.91
C LEU A 19 -10.44 19.16 -9.64
N LEU A 20 -9.29 18.96 -9.02
CA LEU A 20 -7.99 19.20 -9.66
C LEU A 20 -7.57 17.95 -10.42
N LYS A 21 -7.31 18.08 -11.72
CA LYS A 21 -6.80 17.01 -12.58
C LYS A 21 -5.32 17.23 -12.84
N LEU A 22 -4.50 16.19 -12.65
CA LEU A 22 -3.11 16.23 -13.13
C LEU A 22 -3.11 15.93 -14.64
N PRO A 23 -2.65 16.85 -15.51
CA PRO A 23 -2.60 16.64 -16.95
C PRO A 23 -1.66 15.50 -17.31
N ARG A 24 -2.01 14.75 -18.36
CA ARG A 24 -1.20 13.67 -18.90
C ARG A 24 -0.08 14.30 -19.74
N GLY A 25 1.17 14.09 -19.36
CA GLY A 25 2.35 14.60 -20.07
C GLY A 25 3.44 15.09 -19.13
N LYS A 26 4.69 15.12 -19.62
CA LYS A 26 5.80 15.74 -18.88
C LYS A 26 5.42 17.20 -18.59
N PRO A 27 5.54 17.66 -17.33
CA PRO A 27 5.24 19.05 -17.00
C PRO A 27 6.08 19.96 -17.89
N SER A 28 5.44 20.92 -18.54
CA SER A 28 6.15 21.92 -19.33
C SER A 28 7.06 22.70 -18.39
N ILE A 29 8.37 22.66 -18.65
CA ILE A 29 9.44 23.26 -17.83
C ILE A 29 9.23 24.79 -17.64
N PHE A 30 8.41 25.41 -18.49
CA PHE A 30 8.21 26.86 -18.53
C PHE A 30 7.00 27.39 -17.74
N ARG A 31 6.26 26.56 -16.98
CA ARG A 31 5.14 27.04 -16.15
C ARG A 31 5.45 26.88 -14.68
N SER A 32 5.63 28.01 -13.97
CA SER A 32 5.85 28.08 -12.52
C SER A 32 4.59 27.88 -11.67
N SER A 33 3.44 27.60 -12.30
CA SER A 33 2.19 27.32 -11.60
C SER A 33 2.04 25.81 -11.35
N SER A 34 1.39 25.45 -10.24
CA SER A 34 0.95 24.08 -9.91
C SER A 34 0.55 23.28 -11.17
N PRO A 35 1.06 22.04 -11.35
CA PRO A 35 0.74 21.24 -12.52
C PRO A 35 -0.75 20.84 -12.57
N TRP A 36 -1.46 20.99 -11.46
CA TRP A 36 -2.87 20.64 -11.32
C TRP A 36 -3.78 21.63 -12.04
N GLN A 37 -4.70 21.10 -12.86
CA GLN A 37 -5.68 21.88 -13.60
C GLN A 37 -7.06 21.70 -12.99
N GLU A 38 -7.71 22.80 -12.63
CA GLU A 38 -9.08 22.78 -12.14
C GLU A 38 -10.06 22.44 -13.27
N ARG A 39 -10.89 21.40 -13.05
CA ARG A 39 -11.85 20.88 -14.02
C ARG A 39 -13.18 20.61 -13.34
N ASP A 40 -14.26 20.85 -14.06
CA ASP A 40 -15.60 20.50 -13.61
C ASP A 40 -15.89 19.05 -14.03
N PHE A 41 -16.16 18.19 -13.06
CA PHE A 41 -16.44 16.76 -13.26
C PHE A 41 -17.93 16.49 -13.15
N VAL A 42 -18.41 15.58 -13.99
CA VAL A 42 -19.78 15.08 -14.03
C VAL A 42 -19.73 13.56 -14.09
N LEU A 43 -20.15 12.90 -13.02
CA LEU A 43 -20.31 11.46 -12.92
C LEU A 43 -21.76 11.10 -13.22
N ASP A 44 -21.99 10.50 -14.38
CA ASP A 44 -23.29 9.94 -14.78
C ASP A 44 -23.37 8.50 -14.26
N ILE A 45 -24.01 8.32 -13.10
CA ILE A 45 -24.17 7.01 -12.46
C ILE A 45 -25.03 6.07 -13.33
N GLY A 46 -25.95 6.63 -14.13
CA GLY A 46 -26.80 5.89 -15.05
C GLY A 46 -26.03 5.27 -16.20
N LYS A 47 -25.03 5.98 -16.74
CA LYS A 47 -24.22 5.52 -17.89
C LYS A 47 -22.89 4.88 -17.52
N GLY A 48 -22.44 5.07 -16.29
CA GLY A 48 -21.11 4.60 -15.89
C GLY A 48 -19.98 5.45 -16.48
N THR A 49 -20.23 6.73 -16.77
CA THR A 49 -19.25 7.62 -17.38
C THR A 49 -18.89 8.78 -16.46
N LEU A 50 -17.60 9.10 -16.45
CA LEU A 50 -17.03 10.27 -15.77
C LEU A 50 -16.56 11.24 -16.86
N SER A 51 -17.29 12.35 -17.01
CA SER A 51 -16.92 13.43 -17.93
C SER A 51 -16.24 14.56 -17.17
N TYR A 52 -15.31 15.25 -17.81
CA TYR A 52 -14.72 16.48 -17.25
C TYR A 52 -14.61 17.60 -18.29
N TYR A 53 -14.72 18.84 -17.82
CA TYR A 53 -14.72 20.06 -18.62
C TYR A 53 -13.70 21.06 -18.10
N GLN A 54 -13.20 21.94 -18.97
CA GLN A 54 -12.43 23.09 -18.51
C GLN A 54 -13.33 24.03 -17.71
N LYS A 55 -12.85 24.48 -16.53
CA LYS A 55 -13.60 25.41 -15.68
C LYS A 55 -14.03 26.63 -16.48
N GLY A 56 -15.30 27.01 -16.37
CA GLY A 56 -15.90 28.14 -17.10
C GLY A 56 -16.39 27.84 -18.52
N GLN A 57 -16.26 26.60 -19.01
CA GLN A 57 -16.89 26.15 -20.26
C GLN A 57 -18.14 25.28 -20.04
N ALA A 58 -18.56 25.10 -18.78
CA ALA A 58 -19.79 24.39 -18.42
C ALA A 58 -21.02 25.13 -19.03
N GLY A 59 -21.43 24.73 -20.23
CA GLY A 59 -22.55 25.31 -20.97
C GLY A 59 -22.32 25.44 -22.47
N ILE A 60 -21.05 25.57 -22.90
CA ILE A 60 -20.70 25.63 -24.32
C ILE A 60 -20.20 24.25 -24.73
N ARG A 61 -21.08 23.44 -25.33
CA ARG A 61 -20.81 22.05 -25.79
C ARG A 61 -19.68 21.89 -26.83
N LYS A 62 -18.90 22.95 -27.12
CA LYS A 62 -17.78 22.97 -28.08
C LYS A 62 -16.39 22.98 -27.41
N GLY A 63 -16.30 22.85 -26.09
CA GLY A 63 -15.04 22.68 -25.38
C GLY A 63 -14.54 21.24 -25.34
N PHE A 64 -13.23 21.05 -25.19
CA PHE A 64 -12.56 19.74 -25.07
C PHE A 64 -13.19 18.93 -23.92
N LYS A 65 -14.08 18.00 -24.28
CA LYS A 65 -14.69 17.04 -23.36
C LYS A 65 -13.75 15.84 -23.32
N GLY A 66 -13.37 15.40 -22.13
CA GLY A 66 -12.88 14.04 -21.97
C GLY A 66 -13.96 13.22 -21.29
N GLU A 67 -14.41 12.15 -21.95
CA GLU A 67 -15.32 11.17 -21.37
C GLU A 67 -14.59 9.87 -21.05
N LEU A 68 -14.63 9.46 -19.78
CA LEU A 68 -14.01 8.23 -19.31
C LEU A 68 -15.10 7.22 -18.97
N ARG A 69 -14.96 5.99 -19.48
CA ARG A 69 -15.83 4.87 -19.10
C ARG A 69 -15.26 4.18 -17.87
N LEU A 70 -16.08 4.05 -16.82
CA LEU A 70 -15.70 3.41 -15.57
C LEU A 70 -16.03 1.91 -15.63
N ALA A 71 -15.24 1.14 -16.38
CA ALA A 71 -15.42 -0.30 -16.51
C ALA A 71 -14.29 -1.04 -15.76
N GLY A 72 -14.56 -1.47 -14.52
CA GLY A 72 -13.68 -2.40 -13.78
C GLY A 72 -12.46 -1.81 -13.09
N GLY A 73 -12.14 -0.53 -13.30
CA GLY A 73 -10.92 0.08 -12.77
C GLY A 73 -10.78 0.08 -11.23
N LEU A 74 -9.53 -0.01 -10.77
CA LEU A 74 -9.17 0.12 -9.36
C LEU A 74 -9.03 1.59 -8.96
N ILE A 75 -9.67 1.98 -7.84
CA ILE A 75 -9.48 3.31 -7.23
C ILE A 75 -8.49 3.19 -6.08
N LYS A 76 -7.35 3.86 -6.21
CA LYS A 76 -6.32 3.94 -5.17
C LYS A 76 -6.32 5.33 -4.55
N ALA A 77 -6.56 5.42 -3.24
CA ALA A 77 -6.29 6.66 -2.51
C ALA A 77 -4.77 6.80 -2.33
N CYS A 78 -4.22 7.96 -2.66
CA CYS A 78 -2.80 8.24 -2.42
C CYS A 78 -2.66 8.72 -0.97
N GLY A 79 -1.98 7.95 -0.12
CA GLY A 79 -1.77 8.31 1.29
C GLY A 79 -0.80 9.49 1.47
N GLU A 80 0.05 9.75 0.47
CA GLU A 80 1.02 10.84 0.50
C GLU A 80 0.61 11.99 -0.43
N PRO A 81 0.93 13.24 -0.07
CA PRO A 81 0.62 14.39 -0.90
C PRO A 81 1.40 14.36 -2.21
N VAL A 82 0.70 14.30 -3.34
CA VAL A 82 1.32 14.28 -4.68
C VAL A 82 1.40 15.71 -5.21
N SER A 83 2.61 16.20 -5.47
CA SER A 83 2.86 17.55 -6.01
C SER A 83 2.16 18.65 -5.20
N GLY A 84 2.20 18.55 -3.87
CA GLY A 84 1.66 19.53 -2.92
C GLY A 84 0.16 19.44 -2.64
N GLN A 85 -0.57 18.46 -3.22
CA GLN A 85 -1.99 18.24 -2.93
C GLN A 85 -2.17 17.08 -1.95
N LYS A 86 -2.94 17.29 -0.87
CA LYS A 86 -3.11 16.30 0.23
C LYS A 86 -4.14 15.21 -0.05
N TYR A 87 -5.19 15.52 -0.80
CA TYR A 87 -6.35 14.62 -0.97
C TYR A 87 -6.41 14.08 -2.39
N VAL A 88 -5.38 13.30 -2.75
CA VAL A 88 -5.18 12.77 -4.09
C VAL A 88 -5.69 11.33 -4.18
N PHE A 89 -6.37 11.01 -5.27
CA PHE A 89 -6.78 9.65 -5.60
C PHE A 89 -6.55 9.37 -7.09
N GLU A 90 -6.29 8.11 -7.40
CA GLU A 90 -5.95 7.64 -8.73
C GLU A 90 -7.00 6.63 -9.20
N LEU A 91 -7.53 6.88 -10.39
CA LEU A 91 -8.40 5.95 -11.10
C LEU A 91 -7.54 5.16 -12.08
N ASN A 92 -7.23 3.92 -11.73
CA ASN A 92 -6.53 3.00 -12.61
C ASN A 92 -7.51 2.47 -13.67
N GLU A 93 -6.99 2.20 -14.86
CA GLU A 93 -7.74 1.61 -15.97
C GLU A 93 -8.86 2.48 -16.56
N CYS A 94 -8.66 3.80 -16.57
CA CYS A 94 -9.52 4.67 -17.36
C CYS A 94 -9.18 4.53 -18.84
N VAL A 95 -10.12 4.01 -19.63
CA VAL A 95 -10.06 4.02 -21.09
C VAL A 95 -10.39 5.44 -21.55
N ASP A 96 -9.45 6.09 -22.22
CA ASP A 96 -9.69 7.38 -22.85
C ASP A 96 -10.39 7.25 -24.21
N GLU A 97 -10.64 8.39 -24.86
CA GLU A 97 -11.34 8.46 -26.15
C GLU A 97 -10.56 7.75 -27.26
N ASP A 98 -9.23 7.63 -27.11
CA ASP A 98 -8.34 6.94 -28.05
C ASP A 98 -8.21 5.43 -27.74
N GLY A 99 -8.92 4.93 -26.73
CA GLY A 99 -8.85 3.53 -26.28
C GLY A 99 -7.62 3.21 -25.43
N GLY A 100 -6.82 4.21 -25.07
CA GLY A 100 -5.66 4.07 -24.19
C GLY A 100 -6.05 3.86 -22.74
N ILE A 101 -5.50 2.83 -22.12
CA ILE A 101 -5.65 2.56 -20.68
C ILE A 101 -4.57 3.35 -19.94
N GLN A 102 -4.95 4.43 -19.24
CA GLN A 102 -4.00 5.21 -18.45
C GLN A 102 -4.58 5.66 -17.12
N PRO A 103 -3.76 5.71 -16.05
CA PRO A 103 -4.20 6.20 -14.77
C PRO A 103 -4.59 7.68 -14.83
N LEU A 104 -5.64 8.04 -14.10
CA LEU A 104 -6.09 9.42 -13.93
C LEU A 104 -5.92 9.84 -12.47
N LYS A 105 -5.03 10.79 -12.21
CA LYS A 105 -4.82 11.37 -10.88
C LYS A 105 -5.69 12.61 -10.68
N LEU A 106 -6.50 12.57 -9.63
CA LEU A 106 -7.43 13.61 -9.23
C LEU A 106 -7.13 14.06 -7.80
N ALA A 107 -7.34 15.34 -7.49
CA ALA A 107 -7.27 15.84 -6.14
C ALA A 107 -8.54 16.64 -5.78
N ALA A 108 -9.04 16.44 -4.56
CA ALA A 108 -10.16 17.20 -4.00
C ALA A 108 -9.66 18.32 -3.08
N ALA A 109 -10.51 19.30 -2.78
CA ALA A 109 -10.15 20.39 -1.88
C ALA A 109 -10.10 19.93 -0.41
N THR A 110 -10.91 18.94 -0.05
CA THR A 110 -11.01 18.40 1.31
C THR A 110 -11.03 16.87 1.31
N GLN A 111 -10.66 16.25 2.44
CA GLN A 111 -10.74 14.79 2.61
C GLN A 111 -12.16 14.27 2.44
N GLY A 112 -13.16 14.93 3.05
CA GLY A 112 -14.56 14.52 2.96
C GLY A 112 -15.08 14.58 1.52
N GLU A 113 -14.65 15.57 0.73
CA GLU A 113 -14.97 15.64 -0.70
C GLU A 113 -14.34 14.49 -1.49
N MET A 114 -13.05 14.20 -1.24
CA MET A 114 -12.35 13.06 -1.85
C MET A 114 -13.06 11.74 -1.57
N GLU A 115 -13.35 11.45 -0.30
CA GLU A 115 -14.02 10.22 0.12
C GLU A 115 -15.40 10.08 -0.53
N ALA A 116 -16.16 11.18 -0.57
CA ALA A 116 -17.47 11.19 -1.19
C ALA A 116 -17.38 10.91 -2.71
N TRP A 117 -16.39 11.46 -3.43
CA TRP A 117 -16.14 11.11 -4.84
C TRP A 117 -15.76 9.64 -5.01
N ILE A 118 -14.84 9.12 -4.20
CA ILE A 118 -14.42 7.71 -4.24
C ILE A 118 -15.63 6.77 -4.05
N VAL A 119 -16.48 7.05 -3.06
CA VAL A 119 -17.69 6.26 -2.78
C VAL A 119 -18.63 6.25 -3.98
N SER A 120 -18.91 7.42 -4.57
CA SER A 120 -19.78 7.51 -5.74
C SER A 120 -19.21 6.77 -6.95
N ILE A 121 -17.91 6.93 -7.25
CA ILE A 121 -17.27 6.24 -8.38
C ILE A 121 -17.26 4.72 -8.16
N ARG A 122 -16.96 4.23 -6.95
CA ARG A 122 -17.02 2.79 -6.63
C ARG A 122 -18.43 2.23 -6.80
N ALA A 123 -19.45 2.95 -6.33
CA ALA A 123 -20.84 2.53 -6.50
C ALA A 123 -21.20 2.43 -8.00
N THR A 124 -20.78 3.40 -8.81
CA THR A 124 -20.95 3.38 -10.26
C THR A 124 -20.22 2.21 -10.92
N MET A 125 -18.96 1.98 -10.59
CA MET A 125 -18.16 0.85 -11.09
C MET A 125 -18.78 -0.49 -10.72
N LYS A 126 -19.30 -0.65 -9.49
CA LYS A 126 -19.97 -1.88 -9.05
C LYS A 126 -21.25 -2.14 -9.85
N LYS A 127 -22.03 -1.09 -10.14
CA LYS A 127 -23.27 -1.18 -10.91
C LYS A 127 -23.02 -1.58 -12.37
N HIS A 128 -21.99 -1.01 -13.01
CA HIS A 128 -21.72 -1.22 -14.44
C HIS A 128 -20.68 -2.31 -14.74
N GLY A 129 -19.73 -2.55 -13.84
CA GLY A 129 -18.68 -3.57 -14.00
C GLY A 129 -19.23 -4.99 -14.09
N ALA A 130 -20.30 -5.29 -13.34
CA ALA A 130 -20.97 -6.60 -13.41
C ALA A 130 -21.63 -6.86 -14.77
N ALA A 131 -22.09 -5.81 -15.46
CA ALA A 131 -22.63 -5.93 -16.82
C ALA A 131 -21.51 -6.07 -17.86
N ALA A 132 -20.40 -5.33 -17.71
CA ALA A 132 -19.26 -5.42 -18.60
C ALA A 132 -18.57 -6.81 -18.54
N MET A 133 -18.40 -7.39 -17.35
CA MET A 133 -17.82 -8.74 -17.22
C MET A 133 -18.69 -9.84 -17.82
N LYS A 134 -20.03 -9.70 -17.82
CA LYS A 134 -20.93 -10.71 -18.42
C LYS A 134 -20.77 -10.80 -19.95
N HIS A 135 -20.32 -9.74 -20.60
CA HIS A 135 -20.06 -9.73 -22.04
C HIS A 135 -18.59 -10.03 -22.39
N SER A 136 -17.68 -9.95 -21.43
CA SER A 136 -16.31 -10.46 -21.54
C SER A 136 -16.27 -11.94 -21.12
N ARG A 137 -16.95 -12.81 -21.87
CA ARG A 137 -16.64 -14.24 -21.76
C ARG A 137 -15.27 -14.46 -22.41
N PRO A 138 -14.33 -15.15 -21.74
CA PRO A 138 -13.03 -15.46 -22.33
C PRO A 138 -13.27 -16.22 -23.63
N LEU A 139 -12.57 -15.82 -24.71
CA LEU A 139 -12.71 -16.37 -26.05
C LEU A 139 -12.66 -17.92 -26.07
N GLY A 140 -11.96 -18.53 -25.10
CA GLY A 140 -11.90 -19.98 -24.90
C GLY A 140 -13.26 -20.64 -24.66
N ALA A 141 -14.16 -20.04 -23.88
CA ALA A 141 -15.48 -20.62 -23.61
C ALA A 141 -16.44 -20.53 -24.82
N MET A 142 -16.16 -19.67 -25.82
CA MET A 142 -16.90 -19.65 -27.08
C MET A 142 -16.41 -20.70 -28.08
N MET A 143 -15.11 -21.05 -28.05
CA MET A 143 -14.58 -22.15 -28.87
C MET A 143 -15.08 -23.51 -28.36
N GLU A 144 -15.07 -23.74 -27.05
CA GLU A 144 -15.57 -24.99 -26.44
C GLU A 144 -17.06 -25.23 -26.74
N ALA A 145 -17.88 -24.17 -26.68
CA ALA A 145 -19.31 -24.26 -27.04
C ALA A 145 -19.58 -24.41 -28.55
N GLN A 146 -18.64 -24.01 -29.43
CA GLN A 146 -18.73 -24.30 -30.86
C GLN A 146 -18.35 -25.75 -31.17
N GLU A 147 -17.45 -26.34 -30.39
CA GLU A 147 -16.99 -27.71 -30.56
C GLU A 147 -18.03 -28.73 -30.07
N GLU A 148 -18.69 -28.48 -28.94
CA GLU A 148 -19.85 -29.27 -28.48
C GLU A 148 -21.01 -29.25 -29.49
N LYS A 149 -21.27 -28.10 -30.11
CA LYS A 149 -22.35 -27.97 -31.09
C LYS A 149 -22.05 -28.68 -32.42
N LYS A 150 -20.77 -28.87 -32.75
CA LYS A 150 -20.33 -29.64 -33.91
C LYS A 150 -20.46 -31.15 -33.68
N ASN A 151 -20.19 -31.62 -32.46
CA ASN A 151 -20.38 -33.02 -32.07
C ASN A 151 -21.85 -33.42 -31.95
N LEU A 152 -22.76 -32.49 -31.60
CA LEU A 152 -24.19 -32.81 -31.51
C LEU A 152 -24.90 -32.98 -32.88
N MET A 153 -24.27 -32.57 -33.99
CA MET A 153 -24.90 -32.63 -35.33
C MET A 153 -24.52 -33.85 -36.18
N GLN A 154 -23.65 -34.76 -35.72
CA GLN A 154 -23.25 -35.97 -36.49
C GLN A 154 -23.85 -37.29 -35.97
N GLY A 155 -24.68 -37.26 -34.93
CA GLY A 155 -25.25 -38.47 -34.31
C GLY A 155 -26.64 -38.85 -34.82
N ALA A 156 -26.80 -39.12 -36.12
CA ALA A 156 -28.03 -39.75 -36.63
C ALA A 156 -27.73 -40.66 -37.83
N ASN A 157 -27.45 -41.94 -37.58
CA ASN A 157 -27.94 -43.00 -38.46
C ASN A 157 -28.08 -44.34 -37.70
N PRO A 158 -29.10 -45.15 -38.00
CA PRO A 158 -29.47 -46.35 -37.26
C PRO A 158 -28.78 -47.57 -37.86
N ASN A 159 -28.16 -48.38 -37.00
CA ASN A 159 -28.09 -49.82 -37.24
C ASN A 159 -27.78 -50.53 -35.93
N ALA A 160 -28.87 -50.87 -35.24
CA ALA A 160 -28.86 -51.76 -34.09
C ALA A 160 -28.87 -53.20 -34.60
N LEU A 161 -27.70 -53.83 -34.79
CA LEU A 161 -27.55 -55.30 -34.89
C LEU A 161 -26.07 -55.72 -34.97
N SER A 162 -25.32 -55.57 -33.87
CA SER A 162 -24.14 -56.40 -33.56
C SER A 162 -23.69 -56.10 -32.11
N ARG A 163 -24.25 -56.83 -31.13
CA ARG A 163 -24.24 -56.42 -29.71
C ARG A 163 -23.44 -57.34 -28.77
N GLY A 164 -22.52 -58.15 -29.29
CA GLY A 164 -21.86 -59.20 -28.49
C GLY A 164 -20.33 -59.17 -28.39
N GLN A 165 -19.61 -58.56 -29.34
CA GLN A 165 -18.13 -58.61 -29.37
C GLN A 165 -17.44 -57.22 -29.38
N ASN A 166 -18.20 -56.12 -29.50
CA ASN A 166 -17.64 -54.77 -29.54
C ASN A 166 -17.53 -54.09 -28.17
N GLN A 167 -18.11 -54.66 -27.11
CA GLN A 167 -18.03 -54.06 -25.77
C GLN A 167 -16.62 -54.15 -25.18
N ASP A 168 -15.90 -55.26 -25.39
CA ASP A 168 -14.52 -55.40 -24.90
C ASP A 168 -13.52 -54.51 -25.66
N ILE A 169 -13.78 -54.21 -26.95
CA ILE A 169 -12.93 -53.34 -27.77
C ILE A 169 -13.13 -51.86 -27.37
N ASP A 170 -14.38 -51.44 -27.14
CA ASP A 170 -14.67 -50.09 -26.65
C ASP A 170 -14.18 -49.88 -25.20
N GLU A 171 -14.23 -50.91 -24.35
CA GLU A 171 -13.69 -50.87 -22.99
C GLU A 171 -12.15 -50.79 -23.01
N GLN A 172 -11.47 -51.56 -23.87
CA GLN A 172 -10.01 -51.47 -24.05
C GLN A 172 -9.57 -50.14 -24.67
N MET A 173 -10.29 -49.63 -25.67
CA MET A 173 -10.04 -48.30 -26.25
C MET A 173 -10.25 -47.20 -25.22
N ARG A 174 -11.30 -47.28 -24.39
CA ARG A 174 -11.51 -46.34 -23.27
C ARG A 174 -10.43 -46.44 -22.20
N GLN A 175 -9.93 -47.63 -21.88
CA GLN A 175 -8.81 -47.79 -20.94
C GLN A 175 -7.49 -47.27 -21.53
N GLN A 176 -7.25 -47.43 -22.84
CA GLN A 176 -6.10 -46.83 -23.52
C GLN A 176 -6.22 -45.30 -23.63
N HIS A 177 -7.41 -44.76 -23.90
CA HIS A 177 -7.65 -43.31 -23.92
C HIS A 177 -7.62 -42.69 -22.51
N ALA A 178 -8.06 -43.39 -21.47
CA ALA A 178 -7.96 -42.92 -20.08
C ALA A 178 -6.52 -42.97 -19.53
N GLN A 179 -5.63 -43.81 -20.10
CA GLN A 179 -4.20 -43.83 -19.76
C GLN A 179 -3.37 -42.87 -20.64
N LYS A 180 -3.88 -42.51 -21.82
CA LYS A 180 -3.46 -41.32 -22.57
C LYS A 180 -4.22 -40.10 -22.05
N ILE A 181 -4.07 -39.79 -20.76
CA ILE A 181 -4.00 -38.37 -20.40
C ILE A 181 -2.88 -37.85 -21.29
N ASP A 182 -3.25 -37.10 -22.33
CA ASP A 182 -2.36 -36.81 -23.45
C ASP A 182 -1.09 -36.19 -22.88
N ALA A 183 0.07 -36.77 -23.19
CA ALA A 183 1.35 -36.21 -22.76
C ALA A 183 1.43 -34.71 -23.12
N GLU A 184 0.79 -34.32 -24.23
CA GLU A 184 0.59 -32.92 -24.65
C GLU A 184 -0.17 -32.06 -23.61
N GLU A 185 -1.21 -32.58 -22.97
CA GLU A 185 -1.92 -31.88 -21.89
C GLU A 185 -1.02 -31.70 -20.67
N VAL A 186 -0.25 -32.73 -20.30
CA VAL A 186 0.73 -32.65 -19.19
C VAL A 186 1.80 -31.60 -19.50
N TYR A 187 2.32 -31.57 -20.72
CA TYR A 187 3.28 -30.54 -21.16
C TYR A 187 2.68 -29.14 -21.13
N ALA A 188 1.45 -28.96 -21.62
CA ALA A 188 0.78 -27.67 -21.58
C ALA A 188 0.62 -27.18 -20.14
N MET A 189 0.25 -28.08 -19.22
CA MET A 189 0.13 -27.78 -17.79
C MET A 189 1.47 -27.44 -17.14
N GLN A 190 2.54 -28.19 -17.45
CA GLN A 190 3.90 -27.89 -16.97
C GLN A 190 4.39 -26.54 -17.48
N ASN A 191 4.23 -26.25 -18.77
CA ASN A 191 4.59 -24.96 -19.34
C ASN A 191 3.82 -23.80 -18.71
N GLN A 192 2.51 -23.98 -18.45
CA GLN A 192 1.70 -23.01 -17.73
C GLN A 192 2.22 -22.80 -16.30
N THR A 193 2.59 -23.89 -15.62
CA THR A 193 3.13 -23.88 -14.25
C THR A 193 4.48 -23.17 -14.21
N MET A 194 5.40 -23.48 -15.13
CA MET A 194 6.70 -22.82 -15.25
C MET A 194 6.54 -21.31 -15.52
N ASN A 195 5.60 -20.93 -16.38
CA ASN A 195 5.27 -19.52 -16.61
C ASN A 195 4.70 -18.84 -15.35
N ALA A 196 3.89 -19.54 -14.57
CA ALA A 196 3.37 -19.03 -13.30
C ALA A 196 4.49 -18.84 -12.27
N VAL A 197 5.38 -19.83 -12.11
CA VAL A 197 6.57 -19.76 -11.26
C VAL A 197 7.45 -18.57 -11.66
N GLY A 198 7.70 -18.37 -12.95
CA GLY A 198 8.48 -17.23 -13.46
C GLY A 198 7.85 -15.88 -13.09
N ARG A 199 6.52 -15.74 -13.18
CA ARG A 199 5.81 -14.52 -12.76
C ARG A 199 5.90 -14.30 -11.25
N ILE A 200 5.74 -15.35 -10.45
CA ILE A 200 5.85 -15.26 -8.99
C ILE A 200 7.25 -14.82 -8.59
N LYS A 201 8.30 -15.39 -9.18
CA LYS A 201 9.69 -14.99 -8.93
C LYS A 201 9.93 -13.51 -9.25
N ALA A 202 9.46 -13.04 -10.40
CA ALA A 202 9.57 -11.62 -10.76
C ALA A 202 8.85 -10.70 -9.76
N GLN A 203 7.64 -11.08 -9.33
CA GLN A 203 6.90 -10.31 -8.32
C GLN A 203 7.58 -10.31 -6.94
N LEU A 204 8.21 -11.42 -6.56
CA LEU A 204 8.96 -11.50 -5.30
C LEU A 204 10.23 -10.66 -5.33
N ASP A 205 10.96 -10.67 -6.45
CA ASP A 205 12.14 -9.81 -6.67
C ASP A 205 11.78 -8.32 -6.55
N ASP A 206 10.71 -7.90 -7.26
CA ASP A 206 10.18 -6.53 -7.16
C ASP A 206 9.80 -6.17 -5.70
N THR A 207 9.21 -7.12 -4.98
CA THR A 207 8.79 -6.92 -3.59
C THR A 207 10.00 -6.83 -2.64
N GLN A 208 11.04 -7.61 -2.87
CA GLN A 208 12.30 -7.54 -2.11
C GLN A 208 13.01 -6.20 -2.34
N GLN A 209 13.08 -5.73 -3.58
CA GLN A 209 13.66 -4.42 -3.90
C GLN A 209 12.87 -3.27 -3.23
N LEU A 210 11.54 -3.38 -3.22
CA LEU A 210 10.69 -2.43 -2.52
C LEU A 210 10.93 -2.46 -1.00
N ALA A 211 11.08 -3.66 -0.42
CA ALA A 211 11.38 -3.82 1.00
C ALA A 211 12.74 -3.22 1.39
N ALA A 212 13.77 -3.41 0.55
CA ALA A 212 15.08 -2.79 0.74
C ALA A 212 15.01 -1.26 0.70
N THR A 213 14.34 -0.70 -0.32
CA THR A 213 14.14 0.76 -0.47
C THR A 213 13.36 1.35 0.71
N THR A 214 12.34 0.63 1.18
CA THR A 214 11.56 1.01 2.36
C THR A 214 12.43 0.99 3.62
N GLY A 215 13.31 -0.01 3.74
CA GLY A 215 14.27 -0.13 4.83
C GLY A 215 15.23 1.06 4.91
N GLU A 216 15.82 1.45 3.77
CA GLU A 216 16.69 2.62 3.68
C GLU A 216 15.96 3.92 4.03
N THR A 217 14.71 4.05 3.56
CA THR A 217 13.87 5.21 3.88
C THR A 217 13.58 5.30 5.38
N LEU A 218 13.29 4.16 6.01
CA LEU A 218 13.12 4.13 7.47
C LEU A 218 14.42 4.52 8.17
N ASP A 219 15.59 4.02 7.75
CA ASP A 219 16.86 4.41 8.39
C ASP A 219 17.10 5.92 8.33
N GLN A 220 16.86 6.54 7.17
CA GLN A 220 16.94 8.00 7.03
C GLN A 220 15.93 8.74 7.92
N GLN A 221 14.71 8.25 8.03
CA GLN A 221 13.71 8.81 8.94
C GLN A 221 14.13 8.66 10.41
N GLY A 222 14.76 7.55 10.77
CA GLY A 222 15.33 7.31 12.10
C GLY A 222 16.36 8.35 12.49
N GLU A 223 17.31 8.63 11.60
CA GLU A 223 18.34 9.66 11.78
C GLU A 223 17.72 11.07 11.92
N GLN A 224 16.70 11.38 11.12
CA GLN A 224 15.98 12.65 11.24
C GLN A 224 15.29 12.79 12.60
N LEU A 225 14.68 11.72 13.12
CA LEU A 225 14.11 11.72 14.46
C LEU A 225 15.19 11.93 15.54
N ASP A 226 16.43 11.45 15.34
CA ASP A 226 17.52 11.66 16.32
C ASP A 226 17.90 13.13 16.36
N ALA A 227 18.08 13.74 15.18
CA ALA A 227 18.36 15.16 15.08
C ALA A 227 17.27 16.03 15.73
N ILE A 228 15.99 15.71 15.53
CA ILE A 228 14.90 16.47 16.17
C ILE A 228 14.91 16.25 17.69
N ASN A 229 15.16 15.03 18.16
CA ASN A 229 15.24 14.77 19.59
C ASN A 229 16.39 15.57 20.26
N ASP A 230 17.57 15.62 19.62
CA ASP A 230 18.69 16.44 20.10
C ASP A 230 18.34 17.94 20.16
N ASP A 231 17.57 18.43 19.19
CA ASP A 231 17.11 19.82 19.16
C ASP A 231 16.05 20.10 20.24
N LEU A 232 15.18 19.14 20.55
CA LEU A 232 14.25 19.21 21.67
C LEU A 232 15.00 19.24 23.02
N ASP A 233 16.05 18.44 23.19
CA ASP A 233 16.88 18.45 24.39
C ASP A 233 17.61 19.80 24.59
N LYS A 234 18.11 20.39 23.50
CA LYS A 234 18.67 21.76 23.52
C LYS A 234 17.60 22.79 23.88
N LEU A 235 16.39 22.66 23.32
CA LEU A 235 15.27 23.56 23.62
C LEU A 235 14.91 23.49 25.10
N ASN A 236 14.76 22.30 25.67
CA ASN A 236 14.49 22.09 27.09
C ASN A 236 15.58 22.72 27.97
N THR A 237 16.86 22.50 27.63
CA THR A 237 17.99 23.13 28.34
C THR A 237 17.93 24.66 28.28
N ASN A 238 17.53 25.23 27.15
CA ASN A 238 17.39 26.67 26.98
C ASN A 238 16.21 27.24 27.77
N VAL A 239 15.08 26.54 27.79
CA VAL A 239 13.89 26.87 28.59
C VAL A 239 14.26 26.87 30.08
N ASP A 240 14.94 25.84 30.58
CA ASP A 240 15.41 25.77 31.96
C ASP A 240 16.37 26.91 32.33
N ARG A 241 17.28 27.26 31.41
CA ARG A 241 18.21 28.37 31.62
C ARG A 241 17.47 29.71 31.65
N ALA A 242 16.50 29.90 30.75
CA ALA A 242 15.67 31.09 30.73
C ALA A 242 14.84 31.22 32.02
N ASP A 243 14.20 30.15 32.48
CA ASP A 243 13.46 30.14 33.76
C ASP A 243 14.36 30.53 34.93
N LYS A 244 15.56 29.95 35.04
CA LYS A 244 16.56 30.33 36.06
C LYS A 244 16.95 31.81 35.98
N ASN A 245 17.12 32.36 34.79
CA ASN A 245 17.44 33.78 34.61
C ASN A 245 16.28 34.67 35.03
N PHE A 246 15.04 34.34 34.67
CA PHE A 246 13.85 35.05 35.13
C PHE A 246 13.69 35.00 36.65
N ASN A 247 13.91 33.83 37.27
CA ASN A 247 13.90 33.67 38.72
C ASN A 247 14.97 34.53 39.42
N GLN A 248 16.13 34.70 38.80
CA GLN A 248 17.16 35.62 39.32
C GLN A 248 16.69 37.06 39.21
N LEU A 249 16.20 37.51 38.04
CA LEU A 249 15.70 38.87 37.84
C LEU A 249 14.56 39.22 38.83
N GLU A 250 13.66 38.28 39.10
CA GLU A 250 12.60 38.44 40.09
C GLU A 250 13.16 38.65 41.52
N LYS A 251 14.19 37.88 41.91
CA LYS A 251 14.88 38.10 43.19
C LYS A 251 15.51 39.49 43.26
N TRP A 252 16.19 39.95 42.21
CA TRP A 252 16.78 41.30 42.19
C TRP A 252 15.71 42.39 42.35
N ARG A 253 14.54 42.21 41.75
CA ARG A 253 13.39 43.13 41.90
C ARG A 253 12.89 43.23 43.34
N ILE A 254 12.79 42.10 44.05
CA ILE A 254 12.34 42.08 45.46
C ILE A 254 13.39 42.73 46.39
N PHE A 255 14.68 42.58 46.10
CA PHE A 255 15.77 43.07 46.97
C PHE A 255 16.30 44.48 46.62
N GLY A 256 15.68 45.16 45.63
CA GLY A 256 15.95 46.54 45.21
C GLY A 256 15.48 47.62 46.19
N GLY A 257 15.68 47.40 47.48
CA GLY A 257 15.41 48.38 48.54
C GLY A 257 15.63 47.79 49.94
N HIS A 258 16.88 47.50 50.29
CA HIS A 258 17.32 47.06 51.63
C HIS A 258 17.02 45.60 52.04
N SER A 259 17.91 44.66 51.73
CA SER A 259 18.46 43.79 52.78
C SER A 259 19.69 43.01 52.30
N LYS A 260 20.87 43.53 52.66
CA LYS A 260 22.12 42.75 52.65
C LYS A 260 22.10 41.85 53.90
N LYS A 261 22.19 40.51 53.73
CA LYS A 261 22.96 39.54 54.55
C LYS A 261 22.35 38.15 54.84
N ARG A 262 21.12 37.79 54.43
CA ARG A 262 20.54 36.46 54.81
C ARG A 262 20.48 35.35 53.74
N GLY A 263 20.78 35.61 52.47
CA GLY A 263 20.53 34.64 51.38
C GLY A 263 21.58 33.53 51.14
N ALA A 264 22.81 33.67 51.63
CA ALA A 264 23.92 32.78 51.22
C ALA A 264 23.80 31.33 51.75
N LYS A 265 23.07 31.11 52.86
CA LYS A 265 22.90 29.75 53.42
C LYS A 265 21.76 28.95 52.75
N ALA A 266 20.73 29.61 52.22
CA ALA A 266 19.62 28.94 51.55
C ALA A 266 20.00 28.44 50.14
N ALA A 267 20.77 29.24 49.38
CA ALA A 267 21.23 28.86 48.05
C ALA A 267 22.16 27.63 48.04
N LYS A 268 22.90 27.39 49.14
CA LYS A 268 23.76 26.21 49.26
C LYS A 268 22.96 24.92 49.48
N GLN A 269 21.87 24.97 50.26
CA GLN A 269 21.02 23.80 50.48
C GLN A 269 20.17 23.42 49.26
N GLU A 270 19.80 24.40 48.43
CA GLU A 270 18.99 24.15 47.24
C GLU A 270 19.82 23.48 46.12
N ARG A 271 21.09 23.89 45.93
CA ARG A 271 22.02 23.21 45.01
C ARG A 271 22.25 21.74 45.39
N GLU A 272 22.42 21.46 46.68
CA GLU A 272 22.71 20.11 47.17
C GLU A 272 21.49 19.16 47.04
N LYS A 273 20.26 19.70 46.95
CA LYS A 273 19.05 18.91 46.67
C LYS A 273 18.88 18.57 45.19
N VAL A 274 19.18 19.52 44.30
CA VAL A 274 19.09 19.31 42.84
C VAL A 274 20.13 18.29 42.37
N GLU A 275 21.35 18.34 42.91
CA GLU A 275 22.42 17.39 42.60
C GLU A 275 22.06 15.94 43.01
N LYS A 276 21.39 15.77 44.16
CA LYS A 276 20.89 14.46 44.61
C LYS A 276 19.70 13.95 43.80
N GLN A 277 18.91 14.82 43.17
CA GLN A 277 17.82 14.40 42.28
C GLN A 277 18.34 13.97 40.91
N ASN A 278 19.31 14.68 40.34
CA ASN A 278 19.89 14.31 39.04
C ASN A 278 20.65 12.96 39.12
N ALA A 279 21.42 12.72 40.18
CA ALA A 279 22.10 11.44 40.37
C ALA A 279 21.14 10.24 40.48
N LYS A 280 19.88 10.47 40.89
CA LYS A 280 18.86 9.41 41.01
C LYS A 280 18.17 9.10 39.68
N PHE A 281 18.11 10.06 38.76
CA PHE A 281 17.59 9.86 37.40
C PHE A 281 18.61 9.15 36.50
N GLU A 282 19.90 9.42 36.69
CA GLU A 282 20.98 8.79 35.91
C GLU A 282 21.11 7.29 36.21
N ALA A 283 20.96 6.89 37.48
CA ALA A 283 20.93 5.48 37.89
C ALA A 283 19.68 4.70 37.40
N GLN A 284 18.60 5.37 37.00
CA GLN A 284 17.41 4.71 36.43
C GLN A 284 17.51 4.49 34.92
N ARG A 285 18.39 5.21 34.22
CA ARG A 285 18.62 5.01 32.78
C ARG A 285 19.51 3.81 32.48
N GLU A 286 20.41 3.42 33.39
CA GLU A 286 21.33 2.27 33.18
C GLU A 286 20.70 0.89 33.46
N ALA A 287 19.50 0.82 34.05
CA ALA A 287 18.87 -0.44 34.45
C ALA A 287 17.86 -1.02 33.43
N LYS A 288 17.68 -0.42 32.25
CA LYS A 288 16.58 -0.77 31.33
C LYS A 288 17.02 -1.26 29.94
N THR A 289 18.24 -1.78 29.81
CA THR A 289 18.77 -2.28 28.52
C THR A 289 19.35 -3.69 28.65
N THR A 290 18.59 -4.65 29.17
CA THR A 290 18.93 -6.08 28.99
C THR A 290 17.63 -6.89 28.97
N ASN A 291 17.55 -7.81 28.01
CA ASN A 291 16.52 -8.84 27.83
C ASN A 291 15.39 -8.46 26.86
N PHE A 292 15.72 -8.39 25.57
CA PHE A 292 14.76 -8.86 24.57
C PHE A 292 15.33 -10.12 23.94
N ASP A 293 14.82 -11.24 24.45
CA ASP A 293 15.21 -12.59 24.10
C ASP A 293 14.98 -12.89 22.62
N ASP A 294 16.06 -13.41 22.04
CA ASP A 294 16.20 -14.06 20.75
C ASP A 294 15.28 -15.30 20.68
N ARG A 295 14.03 -15.10 20.25
CA ARG A 295 13.11 -16.20 19.88
C ARG A 295 13.02 -16.31 18.36
N SER A 296 14.15 -16.60 17.73
CA SER A 296 14.23 -17.18 16.39
C SER A 296 13.72 -18.63 16.45
N GLY A 297 12.39 -18.78 16.48
CA GLY A 297 11.72 -20.07 16.37
C GLY A 297 11.90 -20.64 14.96
N GLY A 298 12.95 -21.44 14.78
CA GLY A 298 13.20 -22.25 13.59
C GLY A 298 12.05 -23.23 13.34
N GLY A 299 11.08 -22.79 12.54
CA GLY A 299 10.07 -23.65 11.95
C GLY A 299 10.74 -24.56 10.94
N LYS A 300 10.89 -25.84 11.28
CA LYS A 300 11.33 -26.88 10.35
C LYS A 300 10.37 -26.91 9.17
N SER A 301 10.79 -26.37 8.03
CA SER A 301 10.11 -26.54 6.74
C SER A 301 9.94 -28.04 6.50
N SER A 302 8.69 -28.47 6.60
CA SER A 302 8.28 -29.85 6.36
C SER A 302 8.42 -30.10 4.88
N LYS A 303 9.51 -30.75 4.47
CA LYS A 303 9.68 -31.30 3.11
C LYS A 303 8.46 -32.15 2.75
N ILE A 304 7.53 -31.57 2.01
CA ILE A 304 6.44 -32.30 1.38
C ILE A 304 7.11 -33.17 0.32
N ALA A 305 7.22 -34.47 0.61
CA ALA A 305 7.77 -35.42 -0.33
C ALA A 305 6.78 -35.55 -1.52
N HIS A 306 6.99 -34.75 -2.55
CA HIS A 306 6.28 -34.89 -3.82
C HIS A 306 6.74 -36.18 -4.48
N ARG A 307 5.82 -37.14 -4.62
CA ARG A 307 6.05 -38.39 -5.34
C ARG A 307 6.22 -38.08 -6.82
N ASN A 308 7.40 -38.38 -7.37
CA ASN A 308 7.63 -38.43 -8.81
C ASN A 308 6.57 -39.31 -9.48
N VAL A 309 5.75 -38.70 -10.35
CA VAL A 309 4.64 -39.35 -11.06
C VAL A 309 5.15 -40.36 -12.12
N THR A 310 6.45 -40.37 -12.41
CA THR A 310 7.05 -41.16 -13.50
C THR A 310 7.48 -42.58 -13.14
N SER A 311 7.35 -43.04 -11.88
CA SER A 311 8.00 -44.29 -11.42
C SER A 311 7.35 -45.62 -11.88
N GLY A 312 6.44 -45.63 -12.86
CA GLY A 312 5.64 -46.82 -13.22
C GLY A 312 5.67 -47.28 -14.68
N LEU A 313 6.48 -46.67 -15.56
CA LEU A 313 6.33 -46.80 -17.02
C LEU A 313 7.53 -47.48 -17.71
N GLN A 314 7.97 -48.65 -17.23
CA GLN A 314 9.00 -49.44 -17.91
C GLN A 314 8.37 -50.38 -18.96
N GLY A 315 8.44 -50.00 -20.24
CA GLY A 315 8.03 -50.84 -21.38
C GLY A 315 7.47 -50.11 -22.60
N ARG A 316 7.75 -48.81 -22.75
CA ARG A 316 7.17 -47.93 -23.79
C ARG A 316 8.16 -47.66 -24.94
N ASP A 317 7.59 -47.25 -26.06
CA ASP A 317 8.30 -46.94 -27.30
C ASP A 317 9.31 -45.77 -27.09
N ASP A 318 10.42 -45.75 -27.84
CA ASP A 318 11.51 -44.77 -27.68
C ASP A 318 11.03 -43.30 -27.73
N GLU A 319 9.96 -43.03 -28.49
CA GLU A 319 9.35 -41.69 -28.62
C GLU A 319 8.60 -41.28 -27.34
N GLU A 320 7.88 -42.21 -26.70
CA GLU A 320 7.23 -41.95 -25.41
C GLU A 320 8.28 -41.73 -24.31
N GLN A 321 9.41 -42.45 -24.35
CA GLN A 321 10.50 -42.24 -23.41
C GLN A 321 11.11 -40.83 -23.53
N ALA A 322 11.32 -40.34 -24.75
CA ALA A 322 11.82 -38.97 -24.97
C ALA A 322 10.85 -37.90 -24.43
N THR A 323 9.54 -38.16 -24.51
CA THR A 323 8.55 -37.26 -23.93
C THR A 323 8.57 -37.27 -22.39
N LEU A 324 8.64 -38.46 -21.79
CA LEU A 324 8.75 -38.60 -20.34
C LEU A 324 10.03 -37.95 -19.78
N ASP A 325 11.15 -38.03 -20.50
CA ASP A 325 12.40 -37.40 -20.10
C ASP A 325 12.29 -35.87 -20.09
N THR A 326 11.55 -35.27 -21.02
CA THR A 326 11.34 -33.81 -21.05
C THR A 326 10.35 -33.37 -19.97
N ILE A 327 9.30 -34.16 -19.71
CA ILE A 327 8.38 -33.94 -18.58
C ILE A 327 9.17 -33.96 -17.26
N ALA A 328 10.06 -34.93 -17.07
CA ALA A 328 10.90 -35.02 -15.87
C ALA A 328 11.81 -33.79 -15.71
N ARG A 329 12.44 -33.32 -16.79
CA ARG A 329 13.26 -32.09 -16.76
C ARG A 329 12.46 -30.84 -16.43
N ASN A 330 11.25 -30.72 -16.95
CA ASN A 330 10.36 -29.59 -16.64
C ASN A 330 9.94 -29.62 -15.16
N ASP A 331 9.62 -30.81 -14.62
CA ASP A 331 9.31 -30.95 -13.19
C ASP A 331 10.51 -30.57 -12.32
N ASP A 332 11.73 -30.98 -12.68
CA ASP A 332 12.95 -30.56 -11.97
C ASP A 332 13.15 -29.04 -11.99
N GLN A 333 12.87 -28.37 -13.13
CA GLN A 333 12.93 -26.91 -13.24
C GLN A 333 11.85 -26.21 -12.43
N ILE A 334 10.63 -26.75 -12.41
CA ILE A 334 9.53 -26.24 -11.59
C ILE A 334 9.90 -26.37 -10.11
N ASN A 335 10.40 -27.53 -9.67
CA ASN A 335 10.83 -27.78 -8.30
C ASN A 335 11.95 -26.81 -7.88
N ALA A 336 12.98 -26.64 -8.70
CA ALA A 336 14.03 -25.66 -8.44
C ALA A 336 13.47 -24.22 -8.35
N GLY A 337 12.52 -23.86 -9.21
CA GLY A 337 11.85 -22.56 -9.15
C GLY A 337 10.99 -22.36 -7.90
N LEU A 338 10.37 -23.43 -7.38
CA LEU A 338 9.62 -23.41 -6.12
C LEU A 338 10.54 -23.28 -4.90
N ASP A 339 11.69 -23.96 -4.90
CA ASP A 339 12.71 -23.82 -3.86
C ASP A 339 13.27 -22.38 -3.81
N ASP A 340 13.52 -21.77 -4.97
CA ASP A 340 13.91 -20.35 -5.07
C ASP A 340 12.83 -19.43 -4.49
N ILE A 341 11.56 -19.71 -4.77
CA ILE A 341 10.41 -18.96 -4.22
C ILE A 341 10.38 -19.09 -2.69
N ASP A 342 10.57 -20.29 -2.14
CA ASP A 342 10.60 -20.52 -0.69
C ASP A 342 11.71 -19.67 -0.02
N SER A 343 12.92 -19.70 -0.59
CA SER A 343 14.03 -18.87 -0.11
C SER A 343 13.74 -17.37 -0.23
N MET A 344 13.07 -16.91 -1.29
CA MET A 344 12.68 -15.51 -1.45
C MET A 344 11.63 -15.09 -0.43
N LEU A 345 10.68 -15.97 -0.11
CA LEU A 345 9.64 -15.74 0.89
C LEU A 345 10.23 -15.65 2.30
N ASP A 346 11.18 -16.52 2.65
CA ASP A 346 11.90 -16.45 3.93
C ASP A 346 12.65 -15.12 4.07
N SER A 347 13.42 -14.72 3.05
CA SER A 347 14.11 -13.43 3.05
C SER A 347 13.14 -12.24 3.16
N LEU A 348 11.98 -12.31 2.51
CA LEU A 348 10.95 -11.28 2.62
C LEU A 348 10.32 -11.26 4.03
N GLY A 349 10.17 -12.43 4.66
CA GLY A 349 9.74 -12.56 6.04
C GLY A 349 10.69 -11.88 7.01
N ASP A 350 12.00 -12.05 6.83
CA ASP A 350 13.03 -11.38 7.63
C ASP A 350 13.05 -9.87 7.41
N ALA A 351 12.94 -9.42 6.15
CA ALA A 351 12.81 -8.01 5.82
C ALA A 351 11.57 -7.39 6.48
N ALA A 352 10.42 -8.07 6.43
CA ALA A 352 9.19 -7.60 7.05
C ALA A 352 9.29 -7.48 8.58
N ARG A 353 9.95 -8.44 9.26
CA ARG A 353 10.23 -8.36 10.70
C ARG A 353 11.12 -7.17 11.02
N SER A 354 12.22 -7.00 10.28
CA SER A 354 13.16 -5.88 10.43
C SER A 354 12.47 -4.51 10.25
N LEU A 355 11.68 -4.35 9.19
CA LEU A 355 10.87 -3.13 8.97
C LEU A 355 9.88 -2.88 10.12
N GLY A 356 9.26 -3.95 10.64
CA GLY A 356 8.38 -3.89 11.79
C GLY A 356 9.08 -3.40 13.07
N ASP A 357 10.28 -3.91 13.34
CA ASP A 357 11.07 -3.52 14.51
C ASP A 357 11.54 -2.06 14.42
N LYS A 358 12.03 -1.61 13.25
CA LYS A 358 12.36 -0.19 12.99
C LYS A 358 11.15 0.73 13.20
N THR A 359 9.99 0.32 12.70
CA THR A 359 8.74 1.10 12.86
C THR A 359 8.35 1.23 14.33
N ARG A 360 8.47 0.15 15.13
CA ARG A 360 8.21 0.21 16.58
C ARG A 360 9.20 1.13 17.29
N ALA A 361 10.49 1.04 16.98
CA ALA A 361 11.51 1.92 17.54
C ALA A 361 11.23 3.40 17.23
N HIS A 362 10.84 3.73 16.00
CA HIS A 362 10.44 5.10 15.65
C HIS A 362 9.20 5.56 16.42
N ASN A 363 8.20 4.70 16.57
CA ASN A 363 6.99 5.04 17.33
C ASN A 363 7.30 5.32 18.80
N GLU A 364 8.15 4.52 19.43
CA GLU A 364 8.62 4.76 20.80
C GLU A 364 9.33 6.12 20.92
N LYS A 365 10.17 6.45 19.94
CA LYS A 365 10.88 7.72 19.90
C LYS A 365 9.95 8.92 19.67
N ILE A 366 8.96 8.80 18.79
CA ILE A 366 7.93 9.83 18.57
C ILE A 366 7.13 10.08 19.85
N ASN A 367 6.81 9.02 20.61
CA ASN A 367 6.14 9.17 21.90
C ASN A 367 7.00 9.94 22.91
N LEU A 368 8.31 9.61 22.99
CA LEU A 368 9.25 10.34 23.83
C LEU A 368 9.38 11.82 23.42
N MET A 369 9.52 12.07 22.12
CA MET A 369 9.61 13.44 21.59
C MET A 369 8.35 14.25 21.87
N THR A 370 7.17 13.62 21.77
CA THR A 370 5.90 14.27 22.07
C THR A 370 5.84 14.69 23.53
N GLN A 371 6.25 13.80 24.45
CA GLN A 371 6.35 14.12 25.88
C GLN A 371 7.35 15.26 26.13
N ASN A 372 8.55 15.18 25.56
CA ASN A 372 9.59 16.22 25.69
C ASN A 372 9.11 17.58 25.14
N MET A 373 8.35 17.56 24.05
CA MET A 373 7.77 18.75 23.45
C MET A 373 6.66 19.37 24.32
N ASP A 374 5.82 18.56 24.94
CA ASP A 374 4.80 19.02 25.89
C ASP A 374 5.45 19.68 27.13
N ASP A 375 6.52 19.08 27.66
CA ASP A 375 7.29 19.63 28.76
C ASP A 375 7.94 20.97 28.38
N ALA A 376 8.58 21.04 27.21
CA ALA A 376 9.16 22.27 26.66
C ALA A 376 8.10 23.37 26.50
N SER A 377 6.94 23.02 25.91
CA SER A 377 5.82 23.91 25.67
C SER A 377 5.27 24.48 26.98
N SER A 378 5.08 23.64 27.99
CA SER A 378 4.67 24.05 29.34
C SER A 378 5.67 25.02 29.97
N GLY A 379 6.98 24.75 29.82
CA GLY A 379 8.05 25.63 30.30
C GLY A 379 8.05 26.99 29.62
N VAL A 380 7.93 27.03 28.28
CA VAL A 380 7.83 28.28 27.51
C VAL A 380 6.60 29.09 27.91
N ALA A 381 5.44 28.44 28.09
CA ALA A 381 4.22 29.11 28.51
C ALA A 381 4.38 29.79 29.88
N LYS A 382 4.97 29.10 30.86
CA LYS A 382 5.26 29.66 32.19
C LYS A 382 6.20 30.86 32.12
N ILE A 383 7.26 30.76 31.31
CA ILE A 383 8.22 31.86 31.11
C ILE A 383 7.51 33.07 30.49
N ASN A 384 6.68 32.85 29.49
CA ASN A 384 5.96 33.92 28.79
C ASN A 384 4.94 34.61 29.71
N GLU A 385 4.24 33.86 30.56
CA GLU A 385 3.34 34.41 31.58
C GLU A 385 4.11 35.31 32.57
N ARG A 386 5.26 34.84 33.09
CA ARG A 386 6.11 35.63 33.99
C ARG A 386 6.69 36.87 33.31
N ALA A 387 7.14 36.74 32.06
CA ALA A 387 7.64 37.87 31.29
C ALA A 387 6.55 38.93 31.09
N SER A 388 5.34 38.50 30.70
CA SER A 388 4.18 39.39 30.53
C SER A 388 3.79 40.09 31.83
N TYR A 389 3.79 39.37 32.95
CA TYR A 389 3.56 39.94 34.27
C TYR A 389 4.60 41.02 34.61
N ASN A 390 5.88 40.74 34.40
CA ASN A 390 6.95 41.70 34.67
C ASN A 390 6.86 42.96 33.79
N VAL A 391 6.50 42.82 32.51
CA VAL A 391 6.29 43.97 31.63
C VAL A 391 5.15 44.87 32.14
N ARG A 392 4.02 44.28 32.53
CA ARG A 392 2.87 45.05 33.08
C ARG A 392 3.18 45.80 34.37
N TYR A 393 4.16 45.36 35.15
CA TYR A 393 4.58 46.06 36.36
C TYR A 393 5.56 47.22 36.10
N LEU A 394 6.21 47.24 34.94
CA LEU A 394 7.15 48.28 34.56
C LEU A 394 6.50 49.40 33.73
N SER A 395 5.39 49.09 33.04
CA SER A 395 4.48 50.07 32.45
C SER A 395 3.60 50.72 33.52
#